data_AF-A0A928JHA0-F1
#
_entry.id   AF-A0A928JHA0-F1
#
_cell.length_a   1.000
_cell.length_b   1.000
_cell.length_c   1.000
_cell.angle_alpha   90.00
_cell.angle_beta   90.00
_cell.angle_gamma   90.00
#
_symmetry.space_group_name_H-M   'P 1'
#
loop_
_entity.id
_entity.type
_entity.pdbx_description
1 polymer ?
#
loop_
_entity_poly.entity_id
_entity_poly.type
_entity_poly.pdbx_seq_one_letter_code
_entity_poly.pdbx_strand_id
1 'polypeptide(L)'
;MHIPSGFIIRKVAGETVAVPTGEAARSLSGLVALAGCGEFLFELLKEEQTEQSLVDALLENFNVDSDTALADVREFLAILRKNGILIDN
;
A
#
# COMPACT_ATOMS: atom_id res chain seq x y z
N MET A 1 -11.13 3.82 1.61
CA MET A 1 -10.36 2.85 0.82
C MET A 1 -9.60 1.94 1.76
N HIS A 2 -9.50 0.65 1.48
CA HIS A 2 -8.75 -0.30 2.30
C HIS A 2 -8.25 -1.50 1.50
N ILE A 3 -7.34 -2.27 2.08
CA ILE A 3 -6.84 -3.55 1.56
C ILE A 3 -7.54 -4.68 2.32
N PRO A 4 -8.17 -5.64 1.62
CA PRO A 4 -8.84 -6.76 2.28
C PRO A 4 -7.82 -7.65 2.98
N SER A 5 -8.29 -8.38 4.00
CA SER A 5 -7.48 -9.38 4.68
C SER A 5 -6.97 -10.45 3.71
N GLY A 6 -5.79 -11.01 3.97
CA GLY A 6 -5.20 -12.05 3.12
C GLY A 6 -3.91 -11.63 2.44
N PHE A 7 -3.25 -10.56 2.88
CA PHE A 7 -1.90 -10.21 2.47
C PHE A 7 -0.93 -10.38 3.63
N ILE A 8 0.25 -10.94 3.35
CA ILE A 8 1.36 -10.98 4.29
C ILE A 8 2.53 -10.17 3.74
N ILE A 9 3.20 -9.42 4.61
CA ILE A 9 4.44 -8.75 4.26
C ILE A 9 5.59 -9.76 4.46
N ARG A 10 6.43 -9.92 3.43
CA ARG A 10 7.65 -10.73 3.48
C ARG A 10 8.84 -9.91 3.05
N LYS A 11 9.99 -10.17 3.65
CA LYS A 11 11.27 -9.66 3.17
C LYS A 11 11.94 -10.72 2.30
N VAL A 12 12.21 -10.38 1.04
CA VAL A 12 12.84 -11.26 0.06
C VAL A 12 14.05 -10.53 -0.50
N ALA A 13 15.24 -11.13 -0.38
CA ALA A 13 16.51 -10.55 -0.88
C ALA A 13 16.82 -9.10 -0.40
N GLY A 14 16.28 -8.69 0.76
CA GLY A 14 16.45 -7.34 1.30
C GLY A 14 15.34 -6.35 0.93
N GLU A 15 14.41 -6.75 0.07
CA GLU A 15 13.25 -5.97 -0.32
C GLU A 15 11.99 -6.42 0.45
N THR A 16 11.15 -5.48 0.85
CA THR A 16 9.85 -5.78 1.44
C THR A 16 8.82 -5.97 0.33
N VAL A 17 8.05 -7.06 0.35
CA VAL A 17 6.99 -7.36 -0.63
C VAL A 17 5.70 -7.78 0.08
N ALA A 18 4.56 -7.32 -0.41
CA ALA A 18 3.26 -7.86 -0.04
C ALA A 18 2.94 -9.08 -0.90
N VAL A 19 2.69 -10.21 -0.24
CA VAL A 19 2.34 -11.49 -0.85
C VAL A 19 0.87 -11.77 -0.57
N PRO A 20 0.02 -11.92 -1.60
CA PRO A 20 -1.35 -12.38 -1.41
C PRO A 20 -1.36 -13.84 -0.93
N THR A 21 -2.30 -14.16 -0.04
CA THR A 21 -2.49 -15.47 0.59
C THR A 21 -3.98 -15.84 0.61
N GLY A 22 -4.29 -17.13 0.73
CA GLY A 22 -5.68 -17.60 0.77
C GLY A 22 -6.45 -17.28 -0.51
N GLU A 23 -7.62 -16.64 -0.39
CA GLU A 23 -8.43 -16.22 -1.54
C GLU A 23 -7.77 -15.09 -2.35
N ALA A 24 -7.06 -14.16 -1.69
CA ALA A 24 -6.33 -13.11 -2.40
C ALA A 24 -5.28 -13.71 -3.35
N ALA A 25 -4.64 -14.83 -2.99
CA ALA A 25 -3.68 -15.52 -3.86
C ALA A 25 -4.32 -16.17 -5.09
N ARG A 26 -5.63 -16.46 -5.05
CA ARG A 26 -6.37 -17.02 -6.20
C ARG A 26 -6.80 -15.94 -7.18
N SER A 27 -7.15 -14.76 -6.67
CA SER A 27 -7.59 -13.63 -7.48
C SER A 27 -6.42 -12.79 -8.01
N LEU A 28 -5.25 -12.86 -7.35
CA LEU A 28 -4.14 -11.96 -7.58
C LEU A 28 -2.84 -12.75 -7.83
N SER A 29 -2.37 -12.72 -9.07
CA SER A 29 -1.13 -13.39 -9.50
C SER A 29 0.06 -12.42 -9.48
N GLY A 30 0.28 -11.70 -8.38
CA GLY A 30 1.28 -10.64 -8.31
C GLY A 30 1.82 -10.38 -6.91
N LEU A 31 3.11 -10.03 -6.84
CA LEU A 31 3.76 -9.48 -5.66
C LEU A 31 3.74 -7.95 -5.76
N VAL A 32 3.45 -7.24 -4.68
CA VAL A 32 3.62 -5.79 -4.63
C VAL A 32 4.91 -5.48 -3.89
N ALA A 33 5.87 -4.88 -4.59
CA ALA A 33 7.07 -4.37 -3.94
C ALA A 33 6.71 -3.17 -3.05
N LEU A 34 7.05 -3.26 -1.78
CA LEU A 34 6.89 -2.21 -0.77
C LEU A 34 8.27 -1.60 -0.53
N ALA A 35 8.66 -0.65 -1.37
CA ALA A 35 9.89 0.12 -1.20
C ALA A 35 9.59 1.46 -0.51
N GLY A 36 10.56 1.98 0.26
CA GLY A 36 10.45 3.29 0.90
C GLY A 36 9.27 3.37 1.88
N CYS A 37 8.34 4.30 1.64
CA CYS A 37 7.14 4.51 2.46
C CYS A 37 6.02 3.49 2.19
N GLY A 38 6.17 2.60 1.21
CA GLY A 38 5.12 1.64 0.81
C GLY A 38 4.70 0.68 1.93
N GLU A 39 5.63 0.23 2.78
CA GLU A 39 5.31 -0.63 3.94
C GLU A 39 4.40 0.10 4.93
N PHE A 40 4.68 1.38 5.19
CA PHE A 40 3.88 2.21 6.08
C PHE A 40 2.47 2.46 5.54
N LEU A 41 2.34 2.84 4.25
CA LEU A 41 1.05 3.02 3.61
C LEU A 41 0.23 1.73 3.56
N PHE A 42 0.87 0.59 3.30
CA PHE A 42 0.22 -0.71 3.26
C PHE A 42 -0.35 -1.10 4.63
N GLU A 43 0.40 -0.86 5.71
CA GLU A 43 -0.07 -1.10 7.08
C GLU A 43 -1.26 -0.20 7.44
N LEU A 44 -1.24 1.09 7.09
CA LEU A 44 -2.38 2.00 7.31
C LEU A 44 -3.63 1.54 6.56
N LEU A 45 -3.47 1.07 5.32
CA LEU A 45 -4.55 0.60 4.47
C LEU A 45 -5.14 -0.76 4.90
N LYS A 46 -4.60 -1.42 5.93
CA LYS A 46 -5.30 -2.55 6.58
C LYS A 46 -6.60 -2.10 7.25
N GLU A 47 -6.68 -0.83 7.60
CA GLU A 47 -7.91 -0.17 8.08
C GLU A 47 -8.44 0.77 6.99
N GLU A 48 -9.65 1.28 7.20
CA GLU A 48 -10.25 2.22 6.26
C GLU A 48 -9.54 3.58 6.31
N GLN A 49 -8.98 3.97 5.17
CA GLN A 49 -8.25 5.23 5.00
C GLN A 49 -8.80 6.06 3.84
N THR A 50 -8.54 7.38 3.92
CA THR A 50 -8.74 8.32 2.82
C THR A 50 -7.39 8.70 2.19
N GLU A 51 -7.40 9.20 0.94
CA GLU A 51 -6.17 9.70 0.30
C GLU A 51 -5.50 10.77 1.18
N GLN A 52 -6.29 11.70 1.72
CA GLN A 52 -5.78 12.76 2.59
C GLN A 52 -5.12 12.22 3.87
N SER A 53 -5.75 11.24 4.54
CA SER A 53 -5.19 10.61 5.74
C SER A 53 -3.81 9.99 5.48
N LEU A 54 -3.65 9.34 4.33
CA LEU A 54 -2.36 8.75 3.93
C LEU A 54 -1.30 9.82 3.65
N VAL A 55 -1.69 10.93 3.00
CA VAL A 55 -0.79 12.05 2.73
C VAL A 55 -0.35 12.72 4.03
N ASP A 56 -1.29 13.01 4.92
CA ASP A 56 -1.01 13.62 6.23
C ASP A 56 -0.08 12.72 7.05
N ALA A 57 -0.34 11.40 7.05
CA ALA A 57 0.52 10.44 7.73
C ALA A 57 1.96 10.41 7.15
N LEU A 58 2.13 10.58 5.83
CA LEU A 58 3.45 10.72 5.24
C LEU A 58 4.14 12.03 5.66
N LEU A 59 3.42 13.16 5.66
CA LEU A 59 3.98 14.45 6.07
C LEU A 59 4.39 14.48 7.55
N GLU A 60 3.68 13.75 8.40
CA GLU A 60 3.99 13.65 9.82
C GLU A 60 5.17 12.71 10.12
N ASN A 61 5.26 11.58 9.41
CA ASN A 61 6.25 10.54 9.71
C ASN A 61 7.50 10.61 8.83
N PHE A 62 7.44 11.33 7.71
CA PHE A 62 8.52 11.47 6.75
C PHE A 62 8.76 12.95 6.44
N ASN A 63 10.03 13.32 6.31
CA ASN A 63 10.42 14.69 6.00
C ASN A 63 10.33 14.96 4.48
N VAL A 64 9.10 14.89 3.95
CA VAL A 64 8.75 15.13 2.53
C VAL A 64 7.80 16.32 2.43
N ASP A 65 7.73 16.95 1.26
CA ASP A 65 6.76 18.01 0.99
C ASP A 65 5.39 17.44 0.57
N SER A 66 4.37 18.29 0.62
CA SER A 66 2.98 17.94 0.30
C SER A 66 2.79 17.40 -1.12
N ASP A 67 3.53 17.93 -2.10
CA ASP A 67 3.38 17.50 -3.49
C ASP A 67 4.02 16.12 -3.69
N THR A 68 5.19 15.89 -3.09
CA THR A 68 5.85 14.57 -3.08
C THR A 68 5.00 13.53 -2.36
N ALA A 69 4.50 13.83 -1.15
CA ALA A 69 3.65 12.91 -0.39
C ALA A 69 2.38 12.52 -1.17
N LEU A 70 1.74 13.51 -1.80
CA LEU A 70 0.55 13.28 -2.63
C LEU A 70 0.86 12.42 -3.86
N ALA A 71 1.98 12.68 -4.53
CA ALA A 71 2.41 11.89 -5.68
C ALA A 71 2.67 10.43 -5.30
N ASP A 72 3.43 10.22 -4.21
CA ASP A 72 3.76 8.88 -3.70
C ASP A 72 2.51 8.10 -3.29
N VAL A 73 1.58 8.72 -2.56
CA VAL A 73 0.30 8.09 -2.18
C VAL A 73 -0.50 7.72 -3.41
N ARG A 74 -0.61 8.61 -4.40
CA ARG A 74 -1.38 8.34 -5.62
C ARG A 74 -0.77 7.24 -6.46
N GLU A 75 0.55 7.23 -6.62
CA GLU A 75 1.26 6.16 -7.33
C GLU A 75 1.05 4.83 -6.62
N PHE A 76 1.17 4.81 -5.30
CA PHE A 76 0.94 3.61 -4.50
C PHE A 76 -0.49 3.08 -4.63
N LEU A 77 -1.50 3.93 -4.48
CA LEU A 77 -2.90 3.56 -4.65
C LEU A 77 -3.21 3.10 -6.08
N ALA A 78 -2.60 3.72 -7.10
CA ALA A 78 -2.75 3.29 -8.48
C ALA A 78 -2.18 1.89 -8.73
N ILE A 79 -1.03 1.56 -8.14
CA ILE A 79 -0.47 0.20 -8.19
C ILE A 79 -1.43 -0.79 -7.54
N LEU A 80 -1.95 -0.48 -6.34
CA LEU A 80 -2.89 -1.38 -5.65
C LEU A 80 -4.19 -1.57 -6.43
N ARG A 81 -4.77 -0.50 -7.00
CA ARG A 81 -5.97 -0.58 -7.85
C ARG A 81 -5.73 -1.40 -9.11
N LYS A 82 -4.61 -1.17 -9.80
CA LYS A 82 -4.25 -1.90 -11.03
C LYS A 82 -4.12 -3.39 -10.78
N ASN A 83 -3.62 -3.77 -9.61
CA ASN A 83 -3.51 -5.16 -9.21
C ASN A 83 -4.84 -5.73 -8.68
N GLY A 84 -5.86 -4.93 -8.40
CA GLY A 84 -7.13 -5.37 -7.82
C GLY A 84 -7.05 -5.63 -6.31
N ILE A 85 -6.09 -5.00 -5.63
CA ILE A 85 -5.87 -5.14 -4.18
C ILE A 85 -6.67 -4.12 -3.38
N LEU A 86 -6.80 -2.90 -3.91
CA LEU A 86 -7.49 -1.82 -3.20
C LEU A 86 -9.00 -1.92 -3.41
N ILE A 87 -9.75 -1.79 -2.33
CA ILE A 87 -11.20 -1.63 -2.34
C ILE A 87 -11.52 -0.15 -2.08
N ASP A 88 -12.13 0.50 -3.07
CA ASP A 88 -12.74 1.81 -2.94
C ASP A 88 -14.16 1.61 -2.35
N ASN A 89 -14.46 2.27 -1.22
CA ASN A 89 -15.79 2.28 -0.59
C ASN A 89 -16.63 3.42 -1.14
#